data_AF-A0A7T4E2I2-F1
#
_entry.id   AF-A0A7T4E2I2-F1
#
_cell.length_a   1.000
_cell.length_b   1.000
_cell.length_c   1.000
_cell.angle_alpha   90.00
_cell.angle_beta   90.00
_cell.angle_gamma   90.00
#
_symmetry.space_group_name_H-M   'P 1'
#
loop_
_entity.id
_entity.type
_entity.pdbx_description
1 polymer ?
#
loop_
_entity_poly.entity_id
_entity_poly.type
_entity_poly.pdbx_seq_one_letter_code
_entity_poly.pdbx_strand_id
1 'polypeptide(L)'
;MDRSPLAPPSPLGHNQRTIFIYTEEQRGNQLVESLVIGMLSDVSGSDKLVVVQDPFSGLKFVYRIDHESSNLDAAALTEQDESAFNGKTSVQINSMSYKLGTAENAMKLLRGKAQWIQDKGAVLSVLLQNAAARKTRFAPPRIERDRVRRVPQGVPVEYLTDAATPPQ
;
A
#
# COMPACT_ATOMS: atom_id res chain seq x y z
N MET A 1 -18.39 -29.21 24.32
CA MET A 1 -17.59 -29.01 23.10
C MET A 1 -18.45 -28.16 22.18
N ASP A 2 -18.06 -26.90 21.95
CA ASP A 2 -18.52 -26.09 20.82
C ASP A 2 -17.55 -24.91 20.71
N ARG A 3 -16.52 -25.07 19.87
CA ARG A 3 -15.65 -23.97 19.44
C ARG A 3 -16.05 -23.65 18.00
N SER A 4 -17.05 -22.80 17.85
CA SER A 4 -17.30 -22.13 16.57
C SER A 4 -16.04 -21.33 16.20
N PRO A 5 -15.54 -21.40 14.95
CA PRO A 5 -14.42 -20.57 14.53
C PRO A 5 -14.84 -19.11 14.61
N LEU A 6 -14.08 -18.33 15.39
CA LEU A 6 -14.19 -16.87 15.46
C LEU A 6 -14.09 -16.34 14.03
N ALA A 7 -15.22 -15.89 13.48
CA ALA A 7 -15.22 -15.02 12.32
C ALA A 7 -14.38 -13.78 12.68
N PRO A 8 -13.58 -13.23 11.75
CA PRO A 8 -12.82 -12.03 12.02
C PRO A 8 -13.79 -10.90 12.46
N PRO A 9 -13.41 -10.08 13.44
CA PRO A 9 -14.26 -8.98 13.89
C PRO A 9 -14.54 -8.04 12.71
N SER A 10 -15.82 -7.71 12.53
CA SER A 10 -16.24 -6.69 11.58
C SER A 10 -15.55 -5.36 11.92
N PRO A 11 -15.02 -4.62 10.95
CA PRO A 11 -14.37 -3.34 11.22
C PRO A 11 -15.39 -2.36 11.81
N LEU A 12 -15.18 -1.97 13.07
CA LEU A 12 -16.00 -1.01 13.78
C LEU A 12 -15.64 0.39 13.30
N GLY A 13 -16.52 0.94 12.46
CA GLY A 13 -16.77 2.37 12.27
C GLY A 13 -15.55 3.29 12.20
N HIS A 14 -14.96 3.44 11.02
CA HIS A 14 -14.91 4.66 10.21
C HIS A 14 -14.77 4.19 8.75
N ASN A 15 -14.97 5.08 7.78
CA ASN A 15 -14.93 4.86 6.34
C ASN A 15 -13.49 4.51 5.82
N GLN A 16 -12.73 3.72 6.58
CA GLN A 16 -11.31 3.44 6.37
C GLN A 16 -11.14 2.43 5.22
N ARG A 17 -10.46 2.90 4.18
CA ARG A 17 -10.14 2.12 3.00
C ARG A 17 -8.81 1.42 3.28
N THR A 18 -8.86 0.31 4.00
CA THR A 18 -7.66 -0.46 4.37
C THR A 18 -7.48 -1.68 3.49
N ILE A 19 -6.23 -2.15 3.41
CA ILE A 19 -5.85 -3.43 2.84
C ILE A 19 -4.84 -4.11 3.75
N PHE A 20 -4.71 -5.44 3.64
CA PHE A 20 -3.66 -6.19 4.29
C PHE A 20 -2.50 -6.40 3.32
N ILE A 21 -1.33 -5.95 3.71
CA ILE A 21 -0.10 -6.12 2.95
C ILE A 21 0.77 -7.15 3.66
N TYR A 22 1.07 -8.24 2.96
CA TYR A 22 2.05 -9.23 3.41
C TYR A 22 3.45 -8.68 3.21
N THR A 23 4.19 -8.54 4.29
CA THR A 23 5.56 -8.02 4.29
C THR A 23 6.55 -9.09 4.74
N GLU A 24 7.68 -9.17 4.05
CA GLU A 24 8.80 -10.06 4.38
C GLU A 24 9.87 -9.30 5.18
N GLU A 25 9.46 -8.80 6.35
CA GLU A 25 10.27 -7.96 7.25
C GLU A 25 11.27 -8.75 8.08
N GLN A 26 12.27 -8.07 8.65
CA GLN A 26 13.22 -8.70 9.57
C GLN A 26 12.55 -9.23 10.85
N ARG A 27 11.39 -8.66 11.23
CA ARG A 27 10.60 -9.09 12.39
C ARG A 27 9.78 -10.36 12.15
N GLY A 28 9.80 -10.89 10.93
CA GLY A 28 9.03 -12.05 10.52
C GLY A 28 7.99 -11.70 9.46
N ASN A 29 7.51 -12.75 8.80
CA ASN A 29 6.53 -12.64 7.73
C ASN A 29 5.12 -12.47 8.32
N GLN A 30 4.47 -11.34 8.03
CA GLN A 30 3.16 -11.01 8.60
C GLN A 30 2.28 -10.25 7.61
N LEU A 31 0.97 -10.26 7.86
CA LEU A 31 0.01 -9.38 7.19
C LEU A 31 -0.17 -8.13 8.04
N VAL A 32 0.03 -6.97 7.43
CA VAL A 32 -0.13 -5.68 8.10
C VAL A 32 -1.31 -4.95 7.48
N GLU A 33 -2.30 -4.61 8.28
CA GLU A 33 -3.37 -3.72 7.87
C GLU A 33 -2.81 -2.32 7.62
N SER A 34 -3.03 -1.79 6.42
CA SER A 34 -2.44 -0.54 5.94
C SER A 34 -3.51 0.35 5.31
N LEU A 35 -3.39 1.66 5.51
CA LEU A 35 -4.36 2.64 5.03
C LEU A 35 -4.11 2.99 3.56
N VAL A 36 -5.12 2.83 2.71
CA VAL A 36 -5.11 3.33 1.33
C VAL A 36 -5.53 4.79 1.34
N ILE A 37 -4.60 5.69 1.07
CA ILE A 37 -4.85 7.14 1.13
C ILE A 37 -5.28 7.73 -0.23
N GLY A 38 -4.97 7.04 -1.34
CA GLY A 38 -5.34 7.54 -2.66
C GLY A 38 -4.68 6.79 -3.81
N MET A 39 -4.72 7.40 -4.99
CA MET A 39 -4.07 6.86 -6.19
C MET A 39 -3.43 7.97 -7.03
N LEU A 40 -2.43 7.61 -7.83
CA LEU A 40 -1.89 8.47 -8.89
C LEU A 40 -2.35 7.91 -10.24
N SER A 41 -2.81 8.79 -11.12
CA SER A 41 -3.04 8.48 -12.52
C SER A 41 -2.26 9.44 -13.38
N ASP A 42 -1.51 8.94 -14.36
CA ASP A 42 -0.95 9.82 -15.38
C ASP A 42 -2.07 10.39 -16.27
N VAL A 43 -1.75 11.42 -17.06
CA VAL A 43 -2.72 12.12 -17.92
C VAL A 43 -3.29 11.20 -19.00
N SER A 44 -2.53 10.23 -19.48
CA SER A 44 -3.03 9.26 -20.48
C SER A 44 -3.96 8.21 -19.87
N GLY A 45 -3.92 8.04 -18.54
CA GLY A 45 -4.64 6.99 -17.82
C GLY A 45 -4.04 5.59 -17.99
N SER A 46 -2.86 5.50 -18.60
CA SER A 46 -2.12 4.24 -18.81
C SER A 46 -1.48 3.75 -17.51
N ASP A 47 -0.95 4.67 -16.71
CA ASP A 47 -0.34 4.38 -15.42
C ASP A 47 -1.30 4.74 -14.30
N LYS A 48 -1.72 3.72 -13.55
CA LYS A 48 -2.54 3.84 -12.34
C LYS A 48 -1.85 3.17 -11.18
N LEU A 49 -1.55 3.96 -10.16
CA LEU A 49 -0.75 3.55 -9.01
C LEU A 49 -1.58 3.75 -7.74
N VAL A 50 -1.47 2.85 -6.78
CA VAL A 50 -2.13 3.00 -5.47
C VAL A 50 -1.15 3.61 -4.47
N VAL A 51 -1.65 4.45 -3.58
CA VAL A 51 -0.88 5.02 -2.47
C VAL A 51 -1.37 4.44 -1.16
N VAL A 52 -0.44 3.83 -0.44
CA VAL A 52 -0.73 3.18 0.84
C VAL A 52 0.27 3.67 1.88
N GLN A 53 -0.25 4.01 3.06
CA GLN A 53 0.56 4.40 4.19
C GLN A 53 0.91 3.18 5.03
N ASP A 54 2.22 2.99 5.23
CA ASP A 54 2.75 2.00 6.18
C ASP A 54 2.45 2.47 7.61
N PRO A 55 1.81 1.65 8.46
CA PRO A 55 1.35 2.09 9.77
C PRO A 55 2.48 2.27 10.79
N PHE A 56 3.63 1.61 10.62
CA PHE A 56 4.72 1.67 11.59
C PHE A 56 5.63 2.86 11.37
N SER A 57 5.98 3.10 10.11
CA SER A 57 6.89 4.18 9.71
C SER A 57 6.16 5.47 9.33
N GLY A 58 4.86 5.38 9.02
CA GLY A 58 4.08 6.48 8.45
C GLY A 58 4.44 6.81 7.00
N LEU A 59 5.37 6.06 6.38
CA LEU A 59 5.79 6.28 5.00
C LEU A 59 4.65 5.96 4.03
N LYS A 60 4.49 6.81 3.00
CA LYS A 60 3.45 6.65 1.99
C LYS A 60 4.07 6.10 0.71
N PHE A 61 3.90 4.80 0.53
CA PHE A 61 4.39 4.10 -0.65
C PHE A 61 3.41 4.25 -1.80
N VAL A 62 3.95 4.51 -2.98
CA VAL A 62 3.23 4.46 -4.25
C VAL A 62 3.54 3.11 -4.89
N TYR A 63 2.53 2.29 -5.16
CA TYR A 63 2.67 0.95 -5.72
C TYR A 63 2.10 0.83 -7.13
N ARG A 64 2.82 0.08 -7.96
CA ARG A 64 2.26 -0.57 -9.16
C ARG A 64 1.53 -1.83 -8.73
N ILE A 65 0.39 -2.10 -9.36
CA ILE A 65 -0.48 -3.22 -9.01
C ILE A 65 -0.27 -4.34 -10.03
N ASP A 66 0.20 -5.49 -9.58
CA ASP A 66 0.15 -6.73 -10.35
C ASP A 66 -1.03 -7.58 -9.86
N HIS A 67 -2.11 -7.55 -10.64
CA HIS A 67 -3.33 -8.29 -10.33
C HIS A 67 -3.17 -9.80 -10.41
N GLU A 68 -2.33 -10.29 -11.33
CA GLU A 68 -2.18 -11.72 -11.58
C GLU A 68 -1.51 -12.40 -10.40
N SER A 69 -0.45 -11.78 -9.87
CA SER A 69 0.32 -12.34 -8.75
C SER A 69 -0.08 -11.80 -7.39
N SER A 70 -0.98 -10.82 -7.32
CA SER A 70 -1.33 -10.10 -6.07
C SER A 70 -0.20 -9.26 -5.49
N ASN A 71 0.80 -8.91 -6.30
CA ASN A 71 1.94 -8.12 -5.84
C ASN A 71 1.67 -6.63 -5.96
N LEU A 72 2.22 -5.90 -4.99
CA LEU A 72 2.36 -4.46 -4.96
C LEU A 72 3.84 -4.15 -5.10
N ASP A 73 4.21 -3.61 -6.26
CA ASP A 73 5.59 -3.25 -6.58
C ASP A 73 5.80 -1.78 -6.23
N ALA A 74 6.58 -1.52 -5.17
CA ALA A 74 6.85 -0.14 -4.76
C ALA A 74 7.55 0.61 -5.90
N ALA A 75 6.98 1.75 -6.27
CA ALA A 75 7.45 2.60 -7.34
C ALA A 75 8.03 3.91 -6.81
N ALA A 76 7.53 4.46 -5.71
CA ALA A 76 8.06 5.70 -5.11
C ALA A 76 7.61 5.86 -3.66
N LEU A 77 8.19 6.85 -2.97
CA LEU A 77 7.63 7.46 -1.78
C LEU A 77 7.04 8.84 -2.12
N THR A 78 5.92 9.17 -1.49
CA THR A 78 5.27 10.47 -1.63
C THR A 78 5.14 11.17 -0.29
N GLU A 79 5.40 12.47 -0.29
CA GLU A 79 5.19 13.33 0.88
C GLU A 79 3.79 13.99 0.88
N GLN A 80 2.98 13.73 -0.15
CA GLN A 80 1.64 14.33 -0.26
C GLN A 80 0.76 13.91 0.91
N ASP A 81 0.05 14.88 1.48
CA ASP A 81 -0.93 14.64 2.53
C ASP A 81 -2.18 13.92 1.99
N GLU A 82 -2.89 13.18 2.85
CA GLU A 82 -4.14 12.50 2.47
C GLU A 82 -5.15 13.49 1.86
N SER A 83 -5.25 14.69 2.41
CA SER A 83 -6.17 15.74 1.90
C SER A 83 -5.88 16.18 0.46
N ALA A 84 -4.68 15.94 -0.05
CA ALA A 84 -4.31 16.25 -1.43
C ALA A 84 -4.96 15.25 -2.42
N PHE A 85 -5.30 14.04 -1.98
CA PHE A 85 -5.92 12.97 -2.79
C PHE A 85 -7.43 13.20 -2.95
N ASN A 86 -7.79 14.29 -3.62
CA ASN A 86 -9.16 14.78 -3.74
C ASN A 86 -9.73 14.72 -5.18
N GLY A 87 -8.97 14.19 -6.14
CA GLY A 87 -9.37 14.10 -7.55
C GLY A 87 -9.25 15.41 -8.33
N LYS A 88 -8.71 16.48 -7.74
CA LYS A 88 -8.51 17.79 -8.39
C LYS A 88 -7.04 18.19 -8.40
N THR A 89 -6.29 17.84 -7.36
CA THR A 89 -4.85 18.10 -7.26
C THR A 89 -4.06 17.28 -8.28
N SER A 90 -2.97 17.86 -8.78
CA SER A 90 -1.97 17.16 -9.59
C SER A 90 -0.57 17.47 -9.11
N VAL A 91 0.36 16.55 -9.31
CA VAL A 91 1.78 16.68 -8.95
C VAL A 91 2.67 16.34 -10.13
N GLN A 92 3.89 16.87 -10.12
CA GLN A 92 4.91 16.55 -11.12
C GLN A 92 5.90 15.54 -10.54
N ILE A 93 6.06 14.40 -11.20
CA ILE A 93 7.05 13.37 -10.85
C ILE A 93 7.78 13.00 -12.13
N ASN A 94 9.11 13.06 -12.13
CA ASN A 94 9.94 12.80 -13.31
C ASN A 94 9.49 13.58 -14.59
N SER A 95 9.10 14.84 -14.42
CA SER A 95 8.58 15.71 -15.50
C SER A 95 7.25 15.25 -16.13
N MET A 96 6.55 14.31 -15.50
CA MET A 96 5.21 13.88 -15.88
C MET A 96 4.19 14.36 -14.85
N SER A 97 3.02 14.78 -15.34
CA SER A 97 1.90 15.20 -14.48
C SER A 97 1.07 13.99 -14.05
N TYR A 98 0.84 13.86 -12.75
CA TYR A 98 -0.02 12.83 -12.16
C TYR A 98 -1.17 13.49 -11.41
N LYS A 99 -2.39 13.06 -11.72
CA LYS A 99 -3.60 13.43 -11.00
C LYS A 99 -3.71 12.60 -9.72
N LEU A 100 -3.97 13.27 -8.60
CA LEU A 100 -4.17 12.62 -7.30
C LEU A 100 -5.64 12.23 -7.14
N GLY A 101 -5.94 10.95 -7.32
CA GLY A 101 -7.28 10.38 -7.13
C GLY A 101 -7.54 9.97 -5.69
N THR A 102 -8.82 9.90 -5.31
CA THR A 102 -9.25 9.59 -3.95
C THR A 102 -8.98 8.13 -3.56
N ALA A 103 -9.04 7.84 -2.27
CA ALA A 103 -8.92 6.49 -1.75
C ALA A 103 -10.03 5.55 -2.29
N GLU A 104 -11.24 6.03 -2.57
CA GLU A 104 -12.28 5.21 -3.21
C GLU A 104 -11.90 4.82 -4.64
N ASN A 105 -11.27 5.72 -5.39
CA ASN A 105 -10.77 5.39 -6.71
C ASN A 105 -9.66 4.34 -6.64
N ALA A 106 -8.80 4.45 -5.63
CA ALA A 106 -7.75 3.48 -5.35
C ALA A 106 -8.33 2.09 -5.00
N MET A 107 -9.34 2.03 -4.13
CA MET A 107 -10.02 0.77 -3.80
C MET A 107 -10.67 0.10 -5.02
N LYS A 108 -11.20 0.89 -5.96
CA LYS A 108 -11.69 0.35 -7.25
C LYS A 108 -10.58 -0.27 -8.07
N LEU A 109 -9.38 0.34 -8.09
CA LEU A 109 -8.22 -0.27 -8.75
C LEU A 109 -7.85 -1.61 -8.13
N LEU A 110 -7.96 -1.74 -6.81
CA LEU A 110 -7.67 -2.98 -6.10
C LEU A 110 -8.74 -4.07 -6.31
N ARG A 111 -9.84 -3.78 -7.03
CA ARG A 111 -10.91 -4.73 -7.41
C ARG A 111 -11.52 -5.48 -6.22
N GLY A 112 -11.62 -4.82 -5.06
CA GLY A 112 -12.14 -5.42 -3.82
C GLY A 112 -11.23 -6.48 -3.18
N LYS A 113 -10.02 -6.69 -3.72
CA LYS A 113 -9.04 -7.59 -3.13
C LYS A 113 -8.43 -6.94 -1.89
N ALA A 114 -8.58 -7.61 -0.76
CA ALA A 114 -8.11 -7.10 0.53
C ALA A 114 -6.65 -7.47 0.83
N GLN A 115 -6.16 -8.61 0.35
CA GLN A 115 -4.81 -9.12 0.64
C GLN A 115 -3.87 -8.96 -0.55
N TRP A 116 -2.71 -8.37 -0.28
CA TRP A 116 -1.66 -8.06 -1.24
C TRP A 116 -0.30 -8.47 -0.72
N ILE A 117 0.66 -8.67 -1.62
CA ILE A 117 2.03 -9.05 -1.31
C ILE A 117 2.92 -7.85 -1.62
N GLN A 118 3.70 -7.40 -0.64
CA GLN A 118 4.68 -6.36 -0.87
C GLN A 118 5.93 -6.95 -1.50
N ASP A 119 6.33 -6.46 -2.67
CA ASP A 119 7.59 -6.91 -3.25
C ASP A 119 8.78 -6.27 -2.51
N LYS A 120 9.50 -7.09 -1.74
CA LYS A 120 10.59 -6.66 -0.84
C LYS A 120 11.68 -5.85 -1.54
N GLY A 121 12.17 -6.33 -2.69
CA GLY A 121 13.26 -5.62 -3.36
C GLY A 121 12.80 -4.35 -4.08
N ALA A 122 11.53 -4.23 -4.47
CA ALA A 122 10.99 -2.97 -4.96
C ALA A 122 10.94 -1.93 -3.83
N VAL A 123 10.48 -2.33 -2.63
CA VAL A 123 10.51 -1.48 -1.44
C VAL A 123 11.93 -1.04 -1.13
N LEU A 124 12.89 -1.97 -1.06
CA LEU A 124 14.29 -1.66 -0.79
C LEU A 124 14.86 -0.68 -1.84
N SER A 125 14.56 -0.90 -3.12
CA SER A 125 15.00 -0.01 -4.20
C SER A 125 14.45 1.40 -4.03
N VAL A 126 13.16 1.53 -3.67
CA VAL A 126 12.53 2.84 -3.42
C VAL A 126 13.15 3.53 -2.21
N LEU A 127 13.38 2.80 -1.12
CA LEU A 127 14.00 3.36 0.10
C LEU A 127 15.41 3.87 -0.18
N LEU A 128 16.24 3.09 -0.89
CA LEU A 128 17.59 3.48 -1.29
C LEU A 128 17.58 4.71 -2.20
N GLN A 129 16.69 4.74 -3.19
CA GLN A 129 16.56 5.89 -4.09
C GLN A 129 16.09 7.15 -3.36
N ASN A 130 15.15 7.02 -2.42
CA ASN A 130 14.66 8.14 -1.63
C ASN A 130 15.78 8.74 -0.76
N ALA A 131 16.57 7.87 -0.12
CA ALA A 131 17.73 8.28 0.67
C ALA A 131 18.77 9.05 -0.17
N ALA A 132 18.94 8.68 -1.44
CA ALA A 132 19.88 9.33 -2.35
C ALA A 132 19.38 10.66 -2.95
N ALA A 133 18.08 10.78 -3.27
CA ALA A 133 17.57 11.84 -4.15
C ALA A 133 16.86 13.01 -3.44
N ARG A 134 16.47 12.86 -2.15
CA ARG A 134 15.71 13.85 -1.34
C ARG A 134 14.45 14.44 -2.03
N LYS A 135 13.95 13.81 -3.09
CA LYS A 135 12.76 14.21 -3.87
C LYS A 135 12.05 12.95 -4.35
N THR A 136 10.72 12.99 -4.40
CA THR A 136 9.91 11.91 -4.99
C THR A 136 10.29 11.68 -6.45
N ARG A 137 10.68 10.44 -6.75
CA ARG A 137 10.99 9.95 -8.09
C ARG A 137 10.57 8.49 -8.20
N PHE A 138 10.13 8.08 -9.38
CA PHE A 138 9.87 6.67 -9.61
C PHE A 138 11.17 5.87 -9.69
N ALA A 139 11.18 4.74 -9.00
CA ALA A 139 12.12 3.66 -9.19
C ALA A 139 11.87 2.98 -10.55
N PRO A 140 12.95 2.46 -11.18
CA PRO A 140 12.85 1.73 -12.43
C PRO A 140 11.77 0.65 -12.35
N PRO A 141 10.97 0.46 -13.40
CA PRO A 141 10.04 -0.65 -13.45
C PRO A 141 10.81 -1.96 -13.45
N ARG A 142 10.51 -2.80 -12.44
CA ARG A 142 10.79 -4.24 -12.37
C ARG A 142 12.25 -4.63 -12.12
N ILE A 143 12.47 -5.33 -11.00
CA ILE A 143 13.64 -6.18 -10.77
C ILE A 143 13.17 -7.61 -10.97
N GLU A 144 13.74 -8.33 -11.93
CA GLU A 144 13.43 -9.75 -12.16
C GLU A 144 14.11 -10.61 -11.10
N ARG A 145 13.31 -11.36 -10.34
CA ARG A 145 13.72 -12.32 -9.31
C ARG A 145 12.54 -13.20 -8.91
N ASP A 146 12.82 -14.23 -8.13
CA ASP A 146 11.78 -15.01 -7.48
C ASP A 146 11.01 -14.14 -6.48
N ARG A 147 9.68 -14.28 -6.52
CA ARG A 147 8.73 -13.52 -5.72
C ARG A 147 7.78 -14.45 -5.01
N VAL A 148 7.32 -14.00 -3.85
CA VAL A 148 6.18 -14.63 -3.19
C VAL A 148 4.96 -14.45 -4.09
N ARG A 149 4.34 -15.58 -4.45
CA ARG A 149 3.12 -15.62 -5.28
C ARG A 149 1.85 -15.88 -4.47
N ARG A 150 2.02 -16.26 -3.21
CA ARG A 150 0.92 -16.61 -2.30
C ARG A 150 1.32 -16.31 -0.87
N VAL A 151 0.43 -15.65 -0.14
CA VAL A 151 0.56 -15.46 1.31
C VAL A 151 0.48 -16.84 1.99
N PRO A 152 1.48 -17.24 2.80
CA PRO A 152 1.43 -18.49 3.55
C PRO A 152 0.25 -18.54 4.53
N GLN A 153 -0.27 -19.74 4.82
CA GLN A 153 -1.34 -19.89 5.81
C GLN A 153 -0.79 -19.70 7.23
N GLY A 154 -1.63 -19.14 8.11
CA GLY A 154 -1.29 -18.96 9.52
C GLY A 154 -0.29 -17.83 9.80
N VAL A 155 -0.02 -16.97 8.82
CA VAL A 155 0.78 -15.76 9.06
C VAL A 155 0.09 -14.87 10.09
N PRO A 156 0.82 -14.30 11.07
CA PRO A 156 0.28 -13.32 11.99
C PRO A 156 -0.36 -12.15 11.23
N VAL A 157 -1.45 -11.63 11.77
CA VAL A 157 -2.12 -10.43 11.26
C VAL A 157 -1.96 -9.34 12.29
N GLU A 158 -1.39 -8.23 11.86
CA GLU A 158 -1.25 -7.01 12.62
C GLU A 158 -2.26 -5.99 12.10
N TYR A 159 -3.16 -5.56 12.98
CA TYR A 159 -4.23 -4.64 12.67
C TYR A 159 -3.80 -3.20 12.98
N LEU A 160 -4.43 -2.23 12.32
CA LEU A 160 -4.26 -0.83 12.71
C LEU A 160 -4.79 -0.68 14.13
N THR A 161 -3.92 -0.32 15.08
CA THR A 161 -4.36 0.05 16.42
C THR A 161 -5.10 1.37 16.31
N ASP A 162 -6.39 1.35 16.63
CA ASP A 162 -7.19 2.55 16.74
C ASP A 162 -6.54 3.45 17.79
N ALA A 163 -6.20 4.69 17.43
CA ALA A 163 -5.58 5.68 18.34
C ALA A 163 -6.51 6.09 19.52
N ALA A 164 -7.60 5.35 19.73
CA ALA A 164 -8.63 5.57 20.75
C ALA A 164 -8.68 4.48 21.85
N THR A 165 -7.77 3.50 21.87
CA THR A 165 -7.74 2.51 22.98
C THR A 165 -6.66 2.88 24.00
N PRO A 166 -7.00 3.50 25.15
CA PRO A 166 -6.04 3.66 26.23
C PRO A 166 -5.61 2.28 26.76
N PRO A 167 -4.37 2.13 27.26
CA PRO A 167 -3.95 0.91 27.92
C PRO A 167 -4.86 0.65 29.15
N GLN A 168 -5.35 -0.59 29.28
CA GLN A 168 -5.92 -1.07 30.53
C GLN A 168 -4.81 -1.45 31.51
#